data_AF-A0AAW8K8C8-F1
#
_entry.id   AF-A0AAW8K8C8-F1
#
_cell.length_a   1.000
_cell.length_b   1.000
_cell.length_c   1.000
_cell.angle_alpha   90.00
_cell.angle_beta   90.00
_cell.angle_gamma   90.00
#
_symmetry.space_group_name_H-M   'P 1'
#
loop_
_entity.id
_entity.type
_entity.pdbx_description
1 polymer ?
#
loop_
_entity_poly.entity_id
_entity_poly.type
_entity_poly.pdbx_seq_one_letter_code
_entity_poly.pdbx_strand_id
1 'polypeptide(L)' 'ATLSPAGREAGLRAGANVLMPNLSPQSVRKKYSLYDNKATLDGEAAENVAALSEWLRAIGYEAVIDRGDYKI' A
#
# COMPACT_ATOMS: atom_id res chain seq x y z
N ALA A 1 -7.86 -3.35 2.58
CA ALA A 1 -8.47 -2.46 3.58
C ALA A 1 -9.96 -2.25 3.32
N THR A 2 -10.43 -2.01 2.09
CA THR A 2 -11.87 -1.79 1.81
C THR A 2 -12.77 -2.94 2.28
N LEU A 3 -12.45 -4.20 1.93
CA LEU A 3 -13.23 -5.36 2.36
C LEU A 3 -12.91 -5.82 3.79
N SER A 4 -11.68 -5.56 4.24
CA SER A 4 -11.21 -5.90 5.58
C SER A 4 -10.09 -4.94 5.98
N PRO A 5 -10.13 -4.34 7.19
CA PRO A 5 -9.10 -3.43 7.69
C PRO A 5 -7.70 -4.04 7.63
N ALA A 6 -7.58 -5.32 8.00
CA ALA A 6 -6.31 -6.07 8.03
C ALA A 6 -5.97 -6.76 6.69
N GLY A 7 -6.76 -6.54 5.62
CA GLY A 7 -6.62 -7.30 4.38
C GLY A 7 -5.25 -7.18 3.69
N ARG A 8 -4.52 -6.06 3.88
CA ARG A 8 -3.14 -5.94 3.36
C ARG A 8 -2.17 -6.85 4.12
N GLU A 9 -2.26 -6.87 5.45
CA GLU A 9 -1.45 -7.75 6.29
C GLU A 9 -1.75 -9.22 5.99
N ALA A 10 -3.03 -9.58 5.90
CA ALA A 10 -3.44 -10.93 5.56
C ALA A 10 -2.87 -11.38 4.20
N GLY A 11 -2.86 -10.49 3.19
CA GLY A 11 -2.24 -10.76 1.90
C GLY A 11 -0.73 -11.01 1.99
N LEU A 12 -0.01 -10.21 2.77
CA LEU A 12 1.43 -10.41 3.01
C LEU A 12 1.70 -11.75 3.71
N ARG A 13 0.94 -12.08 4.75
CA ARG A 13 1.04 -13.36 5.47
C ARG A 13 0.69 -14.56 4.59
N ALA A 14 -0.15 -14.37 3.57
CA ALA A 14 -0.50 -15.37 2.59
C ALA A 14 0.52 -15.51 1.44
N GLY A 15 1.63 -14.76 1.46
CA GLY A 15 2.74 -14.89 0.51
C GLY A 15 2.88 -13.73 -0.49
N ALA A 16 2.06 -12.68 -0.40
CA ALA A 16 2.31 -11.47 -1.18
C ALA A 16 3.60 -10.80 -0.71
N ASN A 17 4.39 -10.28 -1.66
CA ASN A 17 5.69 -9.65 -1.40
C ASN A 17 5.80 -8.23 -1.98
N VAL A 18 4.76 -7.74 -2.66
CA VAL A 18 4.73 -6.40 -3.25
C VAL A 18 3.52 -5.62 -2.72
N LEU A 19 3.74 -4.35 -2.39
CA LEU A 19 2.69 -3.40 -2.08
C LEU A 19 2.75 -2.21 -3.04
N MET A 20 1.58 -1.77 -3.49
CA MET A 20 1.44 -0.66 -4.43
C MET A 20 0.73 0.52 -3.74
N PRO A 21 1.46 1.49 -3.16
CA PRO A 21 0.85 2.68 -2.59
C PRO A 21 0.22 3.56 -3.67
N ASN A 22 -0.88 4.22 -3.35
CA ASN A 22 -1.49 5.20 -4.24
C ASN A 22 -0.75 6.54 -4.10
N LEU A 23 -0.06 6.94 -5.16
CA LEU A 23 0.71 8.19 -5.21
C LEU A 23 -0.02 9.32 -5.95
N SER A 24 -1.26 9.11 -6.39
CA SER A 24 -2.04 10.17 -7.04
C SER A 24 -2.30 11.32 -6.06
N PRO A 25 -2.18 12.60 -6.48
CA PRO A 25 -2.49 13.74 -5.63
C PRO A 25 -3.93 13.67 -5.08
N GLN A 26 -4.13 14.15 -3.85
CA GLN A 26 -5.44 14.07 -3.19
C GLN A 26 -6.57 14.70 -4.01
N SER A 27 -6.28 15.83 -4.67
CA SER A 27 -7.23 16.59 -5.49
C SER A 27 -7.83 15.81 -6.66
N VAL A 28 -7.12 14.79 -7.16
CA VAL A 28 -7.56 13.98 -8.31
C VAL A 28 -7.77 12.51 -7.96
N ARG A 29 -7.37 12.05 -6.76
CA ARG A 29 -7.41 10.65 -6.37
C ARG A 29 -8.79 10.02 -6.48
N LYS A 30 -9.85 10.78 -6.16
CA LYS A 30 -11.25 10.34 -6.27
C LYS A 30 -11.72 10.12 -7.71
N LYS A 31 -11.07 10.75 -8.70
CA LYS A 31 -11.39 10.55 -10.13
C LYS A 31 -11.03 9.14 -10.61
N TYR A 32 -10.18 8.42 -9.87
CA TYR A 32 -9.74 7.06 -10.19
C TYR A 32 -10.19 6.03 -9.13
N SER A 33 -11.48 6.07 -8.82
CA SER A 33 -12.16 5.11 -7.95
C SER A 33 -12.82 4.01 -8.78
N LEU A 34 -12.09 2.93 -9.03
CA LEU A 34 -12.57 1.77 -9.80
C LEU A 34 -13.68 0.98 -9.09
N TYR A 35 -13.81 1.16 -7.78
CA TYR A 35 -14.82 0.53 -6.93
C TYR A 35 -15.13 1.43 -5.74
N ASP A 36 -16.32 1.24 -5.16
CA ASP A 36 -16.78 2.00 -4.00
C ASP A 36 -15.87 1.80 -2.80
N ASN A 37 -15.63 2.88 -2.05
CA ASN A 37 -14.78 2.89 -0.86
C ASN A 37 -13.37 2.37 -1.12
N LYS A 38 -12.82 2.57 -2.33
CA LYS A 38 -11.44 2.23 -2.67
C LYS A 38 -10.49 2.80 -1.62
N ALA A 39 -9.82 1.89 -0.90
CA ALA A 39 -8.99 2.27 0.23
C ALA A 39 -7.85 3.18 -0.21
N THR A 40 -7.87 4.39 0.32
CA THR A 40 -6.80 5.37 0.19
C THR A 40 -6.27 5.69 1.58
N LEU A 41 -4.97 5.89 1.71
CA LEU A 41 -4.41 6.53 2.88
C LEU A 41 -4.66 8.04 2.73
N ASP A 42 -5.16 8.67 3.78
CA ASP A 42 -5.32 10.13 3.81
C ASP A 42 -3.95 10.72 4.13
N GLY A 43 -3.40 11.53 3.22
CA GLY A 43 -2.01 11.96 3.26
C GLY A 43 -1.42 12.15 1.86
N GLU A 44 -0.37 12.96 1.80
CA GLU A 44 0.40 13.16 0.57
C GLU A 44 1.12 11.88 0.15
N ALA A 45 1.51 11.80 -1.13
CA ALA A 45 2.11 10.58 -1.69
C ALA A 45 3.34 10.10 -0.90
N ALA A 46 4.21 11.02 -0.49
CA ALA A 46 5.42 10.71 0.29
C ALA A 46 5.10 10.26 1.72
N GLU A 47 4.14 10.92 2.37
CA GLU A 47 3.68 10.55 3.72
C GLU A 47 3.10 9.13 3.74
N ASN A 48 2.37 8.76 2.69
CA ASN A 48 1.83 7.41 2.54
C ASN A 48 2.92 6.34 2.43
N VAL A 49 4.05 6.62 1.76
CA VAL A 49 5.16 5.68 1.66
C VAL A 49 5.87 5.52 3.00
N ALA A 50 6.11 6.62 3.72
CA ALA A 50 6.75 6.58 5.04
C ALA A 50 5.90 5.82 6.05
N ALA A 51 4.60 6.15 6.15
CA ALA A 51 3.66 5.48 7.04
C ALA A 51 3.51 3.98 6.69
N LEU A 52 3.49 3.63 5.41
CA LEU A 52 3.44 2.22 4.99
C LEU A 52 4.71 1.46 5.40
N SER A 53 5.88 2.10 5.30
CA SER A 53 7.16 1.52 5.70
C SER A 53 7.25 1.31 7.22
N GLU A 54 6.74 2.26 8.02
CA GLU A 54 6.63 2.12 9.47
C GLU A 54 5.67 1.00 9.86
N TRP A 55 4.51 0.93 9.22
CA TRP A 55 3.54 -0.13 9.44
C TRP A 55 4.13 -1.51 9.10
N LEU A 56 4.85 -1.65 7.97
CA LEU A 56 5.55 -2.89 7.60
C LEU A 56 6.53 -3.33 8.68
N ARG A 57 7.34 -2.39 9.23
CA ARG A 57 8.27 -2.70 10.34
C ARG A 57 7.53 -3.19 11.57
N ALA A 58 6.39 -2.58 11.91
CA ALA A 58 5.59 -2.98 13.06
C ALA A 58 5.02 -4.41 12.94
N ILE A 59 4.77 -4.88 11.72
CA ILE A 59 4.29 -6.26 11.46
C ILE A 59 5.41 -7.25 11.14
N GLY A 60 6.68 -6.85 11.29
CA GLY A 60 7.85 -7.73 11.13
C GLY A 60 8.39 -7.85 9.70
N TYR A 61 8.07 -6.90 8.81
CA TYR A 61 8.56 -6.85 7.44
C TYR A 61 9.42 -5.60 7.20
N GLU A 62 10.32 -5.68 6.23
CA GLU A 62 11.12 -4.54 5.78
C GLU A 62 10.69 -4.11 4.38
N ALA A 63 10.45 -2.81 4.21
CA ALA A 63 10.16 -2.24 2.90
C ALA A 63 11.47 -2.07 2.11
N VAL A 64 11.59 -2.77 0.99
CA VAL A 64 12.69 -2.57 0.03
C VAL A 64 12.21 -1.61 -1.06
N ILE A 65 12.89 -0.48 -1.21
CA ILE A 65 12.62 0.51 -2.27
C ILE A 65 13.71 0.37 -3.33
N ASP A 66 13.62 -0.72 -4.09
CA ASP A 66 14.47 -1.00 -5.24
C ASP A 66 13.63 -1.71 -6.32
N ARG A 67 14.21 -1.90 -7.50
CA ARG A 67 13.59 -2.66 -8.58
C ARG A 67 13.50 -4.14 -8.20
N GLY A 68 12.28 -4.63 -7.97
CA GLY A 68 11.99 -5.98 -7.51
C GLY A 68 11.65 -7.00 -8.60
N ASP A 69 12.36 -7.00 -9.74
CA ASP A 69 12.09 -7.94 -10.83
C ASP A 69 12.37 -9.39 -10.41
N TYR A 70 11.56 -10.33 -10.89
CA TYR A 70 11.86 -11.75 -10.72
C TYR A 70 13.12 -12.10 -11.53
N LYS A 71 13.99 -12.94 -10.95
CA LYS A 71 15.11 -13.50 -11.71
C LYS A 71 14.57 -14.61 -12.61
N ILE A 72 14.78 -14.46 -13.92
CA ILE A 72 14.49 -15.49 -14.94
C ILE A 72 15.44 -16.67 -14.76
#